data_AF-D5H4A9-F1
#
_entry.id   AF-D5H4A9-F1
#
_cell.length_a   1.000
_cell.length_b   1.000
_cell.length_c   1.000
_cell.angle_alpha   90.00
_cell.angle_beta   90.00
_cell.angle_gamma   90.00
#
_symmetry.space_group_name_H-M   'P 1'
#
loop_
_entity.id
_entity.type
_entity.pdbx_description
1 polymer ?
#
loop_
_entity_poly.entity_id
_entity_poly.type
_entity_poly.pdbx_seq_one_letter_code
_entity_poly.pdbx_strand_id
1 'polypeptide(L)' 'MKPLMSTAIATEKLDREELADMLGVTPNTVSGAAHGQFLCRGHAVHEWAVWHPRGNQVRYYEVPKEIIRKETTSK' A
#
# COMPACT_ATOMS: atom_id res chain seq x y z
N MET A 1 19.49 -10.45 27.10
CA MET A 1 18.73 -9.47 26.29
C MET A 1 18.30 -10.18 25.01
N LYS A 2 17.00 -10.38 24.80
CA LYS A 2 16.50 -11.01 23.57
C LYS A 2 16.64 -9.96 22.45
N PRO A 3 17.27 -10.25 21.30
CA PRO A 3 17.10 -9.38 20.15
C PRO A 3 15.62 -9.46 19.78
N LEU A 4 14.89 -8.34 19.87
CA LEU A 4 13.64 -8.21 19.15
C LEU A 4 14.00 -8.38 17.69
N MET A 5 13.71 -9.57 17.15
CA MET A 5 13.55 -9.74 15.72
C MET A 5 12.39 -8.82 15.33
N SER A 6 12.70 -7.56 15.03
CA SER A 6 11.87 -6.78 14.14
C SER A 6 11.91 -7.54 12.83
N THR A 7 10.96 -8.46 12.65
CA THR A 7 10.60 -9.00 11.35
C THR A 7 10.14 -7.78 10.56
N ALA A 8 11.10 -7.05 9.98
CA ALA A 8 10.82 -5.95 9.09
C ALA A 8 10.04 -6.60 7.95
N ILE A 9 8.72 -6.41 7.97
CA ILE A 9 7.84 -6.91 6.93
C ILE A 9 8.41 -6.33 5.64
N ALA A 10 8.90 -7.19 4.75
CA ALA A 10 9.48 -6.73 3.52
C ALA A 10 8.38 -6.01 2.73
N THR A 11 8.52 -4.71 2.53
CA THR A 11 7.62 -3.91 1.71
C THR A 11 8.23 -3.67 0.34
N GLU A 12 7.38 -3.38 -0.63
CA GLU A 12 7.76 -2.89 -1.94
C GLU A 12 7.13 -1.52 -2.16
N LYS A 13 7.86 -0.66 -2.86
CA LYS A 13 7.38 0.67 -3.22
C LYS A 13 6.63 0.55 -4.53
N LEU A 14 5.33 0.86 -4.48
CA LEU A 14 4.47 0.93 -5.65
C LEU A 14 3.97 2.36 -5.81
N ASP A 15 3.85 2.82 -7.04
CA ASP A 15 3.10 4.03 -7.32
C ASP A 15 1.58 3.77 -7.34
N ARG A 16 0.81 4.83 -7.55
CA ARG A 16 -0.67 4.76 -7.52
C ARG A 16 -1.23 3.86 -8.60
N GLU A 17 -0.64 3.86 -9.80
CA GLU A 17 -1.11 3.05 -10.93
C GLU A 17 -0.74 1.58 -10.73
N GLU A 18 0.49 1.31 -10.29
CA GLU A 18 0.94 -0.06 -9.96
C GLU A 18 0.08 -0.69 -8.86
N LEU A 19 -0.21 0.07 -7.80
CA LEU A 19 -1.08 -0.40 -6.72
C LEU A 19 -2.52 -0.64 -7.20
N ALA A 20 -3.02 0.21 -8.09
CA ALA A 20 -4.36 0.09 -8.64
C ALA A 20 -4.49 -1.15 -9.54
N ASP A 21 -3.50 -1.40 -10.40
CA ASP A 21 -3.44 -2.60 -11.23
C ASP A 21 -3.37 -3.87 -10.38
N MET A 22 -2.50 -3.88 -9.37
CA MET A 22 -2.34 -5.01 -8.44
C MET A 22 -3.63 -5.33 -7.68
N LEU A 23 -4.38 -4.33 -7.23
CA LEU A 23 -5.66 -4.51 -6.53
C LEU A 23 -6.87 -4.67 -7.47
N GLY A 24 -6.66 -4.55 -8.80
CA GLY A 24 -7.73 -4.57 -9.79
C GLY A 24 -8.80 -3.49 -9.53
N VAL A 25 -8.37 -2.26 -9.26
CA VAL A 25 -9.22 -1.08 -9.03
C VAL A 25 -8.73 0.12 -9.83
N THR A 26 -9.46 1.24 -9.81
CA THR A 26 -9.00 2.46 -10.46
C THR A 26 -8.02 3.24 -9.59
N PRO A 27 -7.03 3.95 -10.17
CA PRO A 27 -6.09 4.81 -9.42
C PRO A 27 -6.77 5.85 -8.53
N ASN A 28 -7.93 6.37 -8.96
CA ASN A 28 -8.72 7.30 -8.14
C ASN A 28 -9.27 6.65 -6.87
N THR A 29 -9.64 5.37 -6.94
CA THR A 29 -10.12 4.63 -5.75
C THR A 29 -9.00 4.46 -4.73
N VAL A 30 -7.78 4.14 -5.19
CA VAL A 30 -6.58 4.04 -4.35
C VAL A 30 -6.27 5.40 -3.70
N SER A 31 -6.26 6.47 -4.49
CA SER A 31 -6.04 7.82 -3.98
C SER A 31 -7.10 8.21 -2.95
N GLY A 32 -8.37 7.95 -3.23
CA GLY A 32 -9.45 8.19 -2.27
C GLY A 32 -9.22 7.41 -0.97
N ALA A 33 -8.85 6.13 -1.06
CA ALA A 33 -8.66 5.26 0.10
C ALA A 33 -7.51 5.73 1.00
N ALA A 34 -6.43 6.23 0.37
CA ALA A 34 -5.32 6.83 1.08
C ALA A 34 -5.76 8.05 1.91
N HIS A 35 -6.63 8.89 1.37
CA HIS A 35 -7.12 10.11 2.03
C HIS A 35 -8.26 9.86 3.04
N GLY A 36 -9.15 8.90 2.78
CA GLY A 36 -10.41 8.74 3.50
C GLY A 36 -10.44 7.67 4.58
N GLN A 37 -9.30 7.06 4.92
CA GLN A 37 -9.19 5.97 5.91
C GLN A 37 -10.10 4.76 5.65
N PHE A 38 -10.58 4.57 4.42
CA PHE A 38 -11.40 3.42 4.05
C PHE A 38 -10.57 2.28 3.47
N LEU A 39 -11.14 1.07 3.51
CA LEU A 39 -10.52 -0.13 2.95
C LEU A 39 -10.70 -0.17 1.42
N CYS A 40 -9.61 -0.40 0.69
CA CYS A 40 -9.63 -0.70 -0.74
C CYS A 40 -9.43 -2.21 -0.91
N ARG A 41 -10.43 -2.93 -1.45
CA ARG A 41 -10.39 -4.41 -1.56
C ARG A 41 -10.07 -5.13 -0.23
N GLY A 42 -10.51 -4.57 0.89
CA GLY A 42 -10.22 -5.11 2.22
C GLY A 42 -8.86 -4.69 2.80
N HIS A 43 -8.09 -3.86 2.08
CA HIS A 43 -6.80 -3.36 2.53
C HIS A 43 -6.85 -1.90 2.97
N ALA A 44 -6.21 -1.59 4.09
CA ALA A 44 -6.06 -0.24 4.62
C ALA A 44 -4.95 0.53 3.87
N VAL A 45 -5.23 0.92 2.62
CA VAL A 45 -4.26 1.60 1.73
C VAL A 45 -3.64 2.85 2.36
N HIS A 46 -4.37 3.54 3.24
CA HIS A 46 -3.86 4.70 3.98
C HIS A 46 -2.67 4.37 4.90
N GLU A 47 -2.55 3.14 5.39
CA GLU A 47 -1.41 2.69 6.20
C GLU A 47 -0.16 2.45 5.35
N TRP A 48 -0.33 2.24 4.05
CA TRP A 48 0.77 2.05 3.10
C TRP A 48 1.21 3.37 2.46
N ALA A 49 0.35 4.38 2.48
CA ALA A 49 0.57 5.65 1.80
C ALA A 49 1.71 6.44 2.45
N VAL A 50 2.79 6.68 1.70
CA VAL A 50 3.88 7.55 2.11
C VAL A 50 3.64 8.95 1.56
N TRP A 51 3.33 9.87 2.45
CA TRP A 51 2.96 11.25 2.12
C TRP A 51 4.17 12.12 1.80
N HIS A 52 3.96 13.08 0.90
CA HIS A 52 4.95 14.11 0.66
C HIS A 52 5.11 14.98 1.93
N PRO A 53 6.33 15.24 2.44
CA PRO A 53 6.53 15.94 3.72
C PRO A 53 6.07 17.40 3.73
N ARG A 54 5.71 17.95 2.56
CA ARG A 54 5.30 19.34 2.35
C ARG A 54 3.96 19.49 1.63
N GLY A 55 3.20 18.41 1.45
CA GLY A 55 1.97 18.47 0.67
C GLY A 55 0.98 17.35 1.02
N ASN A 56 -0.26 17.52 0.56
CA ASN A 56 -1.32 16.53 0.75
C ASN A 56 -1.39 15.53 -0.41
N GLN A 57 -0.23 15.10 -0.90
CA GLN A 57 -0.11 14.17 -2.02
C GLN A 57 0.69 12.96 -1.56
N VAL A 58 0.23 11.77 -1.94
CA VAL A 58 0.97 10.53 -1.73
C VAL A 58 2.12 10.46 -2.73
N ARG A 59 3.33 10.17 -2.23
CA ARG A 59 4.54 10.04 -3.05
C ARG A 59 4.66 8.63 -3.63
N TYR A 60 4.38 7.62 -2.81
CA TYR A 60 4.33 6.20 -3.16
C TYR A 60 3.64 5.42 -2.04
N TYR A 61 3.41 4.13 -2.26
CA TYR A 61 2.83 3.21 -1.29
C TYR A 61 3.86 2.14 -0.91
N GLU A 62 4.06 1.90 0.38
CA GLU A 62 4.88 0.82 0.90
C GLU A 62 4.00 -0.39 1.22
N VAL A 63 3.84 -1.26 0.22
CA VAL A 63 2.93 -2.41 0.33
C VAL A 63 3.70 -3.64 0.79
N PRO A 64 3.21 -4.40 1.77
CA PRO A 64 3.83 -5.65 2.18
C PRO A 64 3.91 -6.65 1.01
N LYS A 65 5.09 -7.23 0.78
CA LYS A 65 5.31 -8.22 -0.30
C LYS A 65 4.41 -9.46 -0.20
N GLU A 66 3.97 -9.81 1.00
CA GLU A 66 3.01 -10.88 1.21
C GLU A 66 1.64 -10.59 0.58
N ILE A 67 1.20 -9.32 0.62
CA ILE A 67 -0.04 -8.89 -0.04
C ILE A 67 0.14 -8.89 -1.55
N ILE A 68 1.25 -8.32 -2.04
CA ILE A 68 1.58 -8.31 -3.47
C ILE A 68 1.53 -9.73 -4.04
N ARG A 69 2.17 -10.69 -3.36
CA ARG A 69 2.15 -12.11 -3.77
C ARG A 69 0.75 -12.71 -3.77
N LYS A 70 -0.08 -12.42 -2.76
CA LYS A 70 -1.45 -12.94 -2.69
C LYS A 70 -2.29 -12.44 -3.86
N GLU A 71 -2.29 -11.13 -4.11
CA GLU A 71 -3.10 -10.52 -5.16
C GLU A 71 -2.61 -10.90 -6.57
N THR A 72 -1.29 -10.98 -6.79
CA THR A 72 -0.71 -11.40 -8.09
C THR A 72 -0.85 -12.91 -8.38
N THR A 73 -0.93 -13.75 -7.35
CA THR A 73 -1.10 -15.22 -7.50
C THR A 73 -2.57 -15.61 -7.65
N SER A 74 -3.51 -14.77 -7.22
CA SER A 74 -4.95 -15.01 -7.37
C SER A 74 -5.52 -14.72 -8.77
N LYS A 75 -4.66 -14.53 -9.78
CA LYS A 75 -5.04 -14.23 -11.16
C LYS A 75 -5.06 -15.46 -12.06
#